data_AF-A0A352KSP1-F1
#
_entry.id   AF-A0A352KSP1-F1
#
_cell.length_a   1.000
_cell.length_b   1.000
_cell.length_c   1.000
_cell.angle_alpha   90.00
_cell.angle_beta   90.00
_cell.angle_gamma   90.00
#
_symmetry.space_group_name_H-M   'P 1'
#
loop_
_entity.id
_entity.type
_entity.pdbx_description
1 polymer ?
#
loop_
_entity_poly.entity_id
_entity_poly.type
_entity_poly.pdbx_seq_one_letter_code
_entity_poly.pdbx_strand_id
1 'polypeptide(L)'
;MKKGLPPYANPRNTAAGSIRQLNPKIAAERELDFLAYDMVTDVGQTTHEEVHLICKTLGFKTDSSARYCADVQGVMKFWKHIYEVRERLPHLIDGIVVNVNDNALRARLGVVGKAPRGSVAFKFPAKEATTIVEDIKIQVGRTGALTPVAHLKPVEIGGTTVSRATL
;
A
#
# COMPACT_ATOMS: atom_id res chain seq x y z
N MET A 1 -2.76 4.03 25.09
CA MET A 1 -1.34 4.48 25.13
C MET A 1 -0.80 4.34 26.55
N LYS A 2 -0.03 3.30 26.86
CA LYS A 2 0.62 3.10 28.17
C LYS A 2 2.06 2.66 27.90
N LYS A 3 3.06 3.44 28.35
CA LYS A 3 4.54 3.19 28.40
C LYS A 3 5.50 4.19 27.73
N GLY A 4 5.11 5.44 27.41
CA GLY A 4 6.10 6.46 26.99
C GLY A 4 6.96 6.10 25.77
N LEU A 5 6.51 5.12 24.97
CA LEU A 5 7.16 4.74 23.73
C LEU A 5 6.82 5.76 22.64
N PRO A 6 7.75 6.04 21.71
CA PRO A 6 7.48 6.96 20.62
C PRO A 6 6.25 6.46 19.82
N PRO A 7 5.35 7.38 19.43
CA PRO A 7 4.21 7.01 18.61
C PRO A 7 4.72 6.45 17.26
N TYR A 8 3.99 5.49 16.72
CA TYR A 8 4.25 5.02 15.37
C TYR A 8 3.93 6.13 14.37
N ALA A 9 4.80 6.30 13.38
CA ALA A 9 4.72 7.37 12.36
C ALA A 9 3.43 7.31 11.52
N ASN A 10 3.02 6.11 11.09
CA ASN A 10 1.86 5.94 10.22
C ASN A 10 1.19 4.57 10.47
N PRO A 11 -0.07 4.37 10.02
CA PRO A 11 -0.79 3.12 10.24
C PRO A 11 -0.07 1.87 9.72
N ARG A 12 0.71 1.98 8.63
CA ARG A 12 1.50 0.87 8.09
C ARG A 12 2.56 0.41 9.10
N ASN A 13 3.31 1.35 9.68
CA ASN A 13 4.31 1.05 10.70
C ASN A 13 3.66 0.55 12.00
N THR A 14 2.52 1.14 12.38
CA THR A 14 1.73 0.68 13.54
C THR A 14 1.30 -0.77 13.38
N ALA A 15 0.72 -1.14 12.24
CA ALA A 15 0.26 -2.50 11.98
C ALA A 15 1.42 -3.50 11.93
N ALA A 16 2.51 -3.17 11.23
CA ALA A 16 3.70 -4.02 11.14
C ALA A 16 4.35 -4.26 12.51
N GLY A 17 4.49 -3.23 13.35
CA GLY A 17 5.00 -3.38 14.71
C GLY A 17 4.05 -4.14 15.63
N SER A 18 2.74 -4.01 15.41
CA SER A 18 1.70 -4.68 16.21
C SER A 18 1.63 -6.18 15.94
N ILE A 19 1.76 -6.62 14.68
CA ILE A 19 1.70 -8.05 14.33
C ILE A 19 3.01 -8.80 14.63
N ARG A 20 4.16 -8.11 14.63
CA ARG A 20 5.48 -8.69 14.89
C ARG A 20 5.85 -8.71 16.39
N GLN A 21 4.89 -9.04 17.25
CA GLN A 21 5.11 -9.18 18.68
C GLN A 21 5.44 -10.63 19.03
N LEU A 22 6.50 -10.86 19.79
CA LEU A 22 6.86 -12.21 20.27
C LEU A 22 5.76 -12.80 21.16
N ASN A 23 5.14 -11.95 22.00
CA ASN A 23 3.98 -12.34 22.80
C ASN A 23 2.70 -11.98 22.04
N PRO A 24 1.91 -12.97 21.59
CA PRO A 24 0.69 -12.72 20.80
C PRO A 24 -0.40 -11.98 21.58
N LYS A 25 -0.37 -12.00 22.93
CA LYS A 25 -1.33 -11.22 23.74
C LYS A 25 -1.20 -9.72 23.48
N ILE A 26 0.01 -9.23 23.21
CA ILE A 26 0.25 -7.81 22.89
C ILE A 26 -0.36 -7.46 21.54
N ALA A 27 -0.28 -8.36 20.56
CA ALA A 27 -0.91 -8.17 19.26
C ALA A 27 -2.44 -8.20 19.38
N ALA A 28 -2.99 -9.09 20.22
CA ALA A 28 -4.43 -9.22 20.48
C ALA A 28 -5.03 -7.97 21.17
N GLU A 29 -4.25 -7.22 21.93
CA GLU A 29 -4.65 -5.92 22.50
C GLU A 29 -4.72 -4.80 21.46
N ARG A 30 -4.31 -5.05 20.20
CA ARG A 30 -4.36 -4.08 19.11
C ARG A 30 -5.57 -4.36 18.23
N GLU A 31 -6.25 -3.30 17.80
CA GLU A 31 -7.39 -3.36 16.88
C GLU A 31 -6.91 -3.59 15.43
N LEU A 32 -6.19 -4.68 15.19
CA LEU A 32 -5.78 -5.08 13.85
C LEU A 32 -6.98 -5.66 13.10
N ASP A 33 -7.10 -5.28 11.83
CA ASP A 33 -8.09 -5.85 10.92
C ASP A 33 -7.42 -6.35 9.64
N PHE A 34 -8.11 -7.23 8.91
CA PHE A 34 -7.60 -7.87 7.70
C PHE A 34 -8.65 -7.83 6.59
N LEU A 35 -8.25 -7.35 5.41
CA LEU A 35 -9.05 -7.37 4.19
C LEU A 35 -8.41 -8.32 3.19
N ALA A 36 -9.11 -9.41 2.87
CA ALA A 36 -8.70 -10.35 1.84
C ALA A 36 -8.95 -9.77 0.44
N TYR A 37 -7.98 -9.97 -0.45
CA TYR A 37 -8.03 -9.47 -1.83
C TYR A 37 -7.54 -10.48 -2.88
N ASP A 38 -6.91 -11.58 -2.47
CA ASP A 38 -6.45 -12.61 -3.41
C ASP A 38 -6.45 -13.99 -2.73
N MET A 39 -6.32 -15.03 -3.55
CA MET A 39 -6.26 -16.42 -3.12
C MET A 39 -5.27 -17.20 -3.97
N VAL A 40 -4.48 -18.08 -3.34
CA VAL A 40 -3.49 -18.92 -4.03
C VAL A 40 -4.14 -20.19 -4.59
N THR A 41 -5.14 -20.73 -3.91
CA THR A 41 -5.83 -21.95 -4.30
C THR A 41 -6.79 -21.69 -5.47
N ASP A 42 -6.74 -22.55 -6.48
CA ASP A 42 -7.77 -22.61 -7.52
C ASP A 42 -8.92 -23.51 -7.04
N VAL A 43 -10.11 -22.94 -6.94
CA VAL A 43 -11.37 -23.63 -6.64
C VAL A 43 -12.38 -23.50 -7.77
N GLY A 44 -11.91 -23.16 -8.98
CA GLY A 44 -12.72 -22.99 -10.19
C GLY A 44 -13.01 -21.54 -10.57
N GLN A 45 -12.36 -20.56 -9.92
CA GLN A 45 -12.56 -19.14 -10.25
C GLN A 45 -11.86 -18.75 -11.56
N THR A 46 -12.63 -18.14 -12.45
CA THR A 46 -12.18 -17.66 -13.76
C THR A 46 -11.88 -16.17 -13.77
N THR A 47 -12.40 -15.43 -12.79
CA THR A 47 -12.19 -13.99 -12.63
C THR A 47 -11.58 -13.63 -11.26
N HIS A 48 -10.99 -12.46 -11.18
CA HIS A 48 -10.50 -11.92 -9.91
C HIS A 48 -11.64 -11.39 -9.03
N GLU A 49 -12.75 -10.94 -9.61
CA GLU A 49 -13.97 -10.62 -8.87
C GLU A 49 -14.53 -11.84 -8.11
N GLU A 50 -14.52 -13.01 -8.73
CA GLU A 50 -14.89 -14.27 -8.05
C GLU A 50 -13.98 -14.57 -6.86
N VAL A 51 -12.69 -14.21 -6.91
CA VAL A 51 -11.77 -14.36 -5.76
C VAL A 51 -12.28 -13.57 -4.57
N HIS A 52 -12.66 -12.29 -4.76
CA HIS A 52 -13.25 -11.48 -3.70
C HIS A 52 -14.55 -12.10 -3.15
N LEU A 53 -15.41 -12.61 -4.04
CA LEU A 53 -16.66 -13.27 -3.62
C LEU A 53 -16.40 -14.54 -2.81
N ILE A 54 -15.44 -15.36 -3.23
CA ILE A 54 -15.05 -16.59 -2.53
C ILE A 54 -14.47 -16.25 -1.16
N CYS A 55 -13.53 -15.31 -1.07
CA CYS A 55 -12.98 -14.86 0.22
C CYS A 55 -14.09 -14.42 1.17
N LYS A 56 -15.05 -13.63 0.68
CA LYS A 56 -16.21 -13.19 1.47
C LYS A 56 -17.08 -14.37 1.91
N THR A 57 -17.35 -15.32 1.02
CA THR A 57 -18.14 -16.54 1.30
C THR A 57 -17.47 -17.41 2.36
N LEU A 58 -16.14 -17.47 2.38
CA LEU A 58 -15.35 -18.20 3.39
C LEU A 58 -15.29 -17.47 4.74
N GLY A 59 -15.92 -16.29 4.88
CA GLY A 59 -15.98 -15.53 6.12
C GLY A 59 -14.86 -14.50 6.31
N PHE A 60 -13.99 -14.29 5.30
CA PHE A 60 -13.03 -13.20 5.35
C PHE A 60 -13.73 -11.86 5.06
N LYS A 61 -13.28 -10.79 5.72
CA LYS A 61 -13.64 -9.43 5.31
C LYS A 61 -12.96 -9.12 3.98
N THR A 62 -13.68 -8.46 3.10
CA THR A 62 -13.18 -7.96 1.81
C THR A 62 -13.51 -6.49 1.68
N ASP A 63 -12.80 -5.77 0.82
CA ASP A 63 -13.13 -4.38 0.53
C ASP A 63 -14.51 -4.29 -0.15
N SER A 64 -15.47 -3.61 0.51
CA SER A 64 -16.82 -3.42 -0.03
C SER A 64 -16.88 -2.39 -1.15
N SER A 65 -15.81 -1.60 -1.35
CA SER A 65 -15.72 -0.62 -2.41
C SER A 65 -15.22 -1.20 -3.74
N ALA A 66 -14.68 -2.44 -3.73
CA ALA A 66 -14.19 -3.11 -4.93
C ALA A 66 -15.27 -3.17 -6.02
N ARG A 67 -14.87 -2.91 -7.28
CA ARG A 67 -15.81 -2.76 -8.40
C ARG A 67 -15.19 -3.23 -9.71
N TYR A 68 -15.93 -4.06 -10.45
CA TYR A 68 -15.62 -4.32 -11.86
C TYR A 68 -15.78 -3.06 -12.72
N CYS A 69 -14.76 -2.76 -13.53
CA CYS A 69 -14.78 -1.67 -14.49
C CYS A 69 -14.58 -2.25 -15.89
N ALA A 70 -15.54 -1.99 -16.80
CA ALA A 70 -15.51 -2.54 -18.16
C ALA A 70 -14.41 -1.93 -19.04
N ASP A 71 -13.95 -0.72 -18.71
CA ASP A 71 -12.93 0.00 -19.46
C ASP A 71 -12.11 0.94 -18.55
N VAL A 72 -11.09 1.55 -19.16
CA VAL A 72 -10.20 2.51 -18.48
C VAL A 72 -10.97 3.73 -17.96
N GLN A 73 -12.00 4.20 -18.66
CA GLN A 73 -12.79 5.35 -18.20
C GLN A 73 -13.56 5.03 -16.91
N GLY A 74 -14.08 3.79 -16.79
CA GLY A 74 -14.65 3.25 -15.58
C GLY A 74 -13.64 3.25 -14.43
N VAL A 75 -12.41 2.79 -14.68
CA VAL A 75 -11.31 2.82 -13.70
C VAL A 75 -11.00 4.24 -13.25
N MET A 76 -10.90 5.20 -14.18
CA MET A 76 -10.62 6.60 -13.84
C MET A 76 -11.75 7.23 -13.00
N LYS A 77 -13.01 6.94 -13.32
CA LYS A 77 -14.18 7.39 -12.54
C LYS A 77 -14.16 6.79 -11.14
N PHE A 78 -13.84 5.50 -11.03
CA PHE A 78 -13.71 4.82 -9.74
C PHE A 78 -12.57 5.41 -8.90
N TRP A 79 -11.40 5.60 -9.49
CA TRP A 79 -10.25 6.26 -8.85
C TRP A 79 -10.64 7.64 -8.30
N LYS A 80 -11.33 8.47 -9.10
CA LYS A 80 -11.75 9.81 -8.67
C LYS A 80 -12.74 9.74 -7.51
N HIS A 81 -13.71 8.84 -7.59
CA HIS A 81 -14.69 8.64 -6.52
C HIS A 81 -14.00 8.22 -5.22
N ILE A 82 -13.12 7.21 -5.26
CA ILE A 82 -12.39 6.76 -4.07
C ILE A 82 -11.49 7.88 -3.53
N TYR A 83 -10.82 8.64 -4.41
CA TYR A 83 -10.05 9.80 -3.99
C TYR A 83 -10.90 10.79 -3.19
N GLU A 84 -12.12 11.11 -3.62
CA GLU A 84 -13.02 12.04 -2.93
C GLU A 84 -13.51 11.52 -1.56
N VAL A 85 -13.74 10.20 -1.43
CA VAL A 85 -14.29 9.61 -0.19
C VAL A 85 -13.24 9.02 0.75
N ARG A 86 -11.97 8.95 0.34
CA ARG A 86 -10.90 8.23 1.08
C ARG A 86 -10.77 8.62 2.55
N GLU A 87 -10.99 9.89 2.89
CA GLU A 87 -10.86 10.39 4.27
C GLU A 87 -12.03 9.94 5.18
N ARG A 88 -13.09 9.38 4.59
CA ARG A 88 -14.25 8.81 5.29
C ARG A 88 -14.14 7.28 5.47
N LEU A 89 -13.14 6.66 4.87
CA LEU A 89 -12.90 5.22 5.02
C LEU A 89 -12.39 4.93 6.44
N PRO A 90 -12.68 3.75 7.01
CA PRO A 90 -12.23 3.38 8.34
C PRO A 90 -10.72 3.13 8.43
N HIS A 91 -10.00 3.22 7.30
CA HIS A 91 -8.56 3.02 7.20
C HIS A 91 -7.95 3.95 6.14
N LEU A 92 -6.66 4.25 6.27
CA LEU A 92 -5.95 5.05 5.29
C LEU A 92 -5.58 4.22 4.06
N ILE A 93 -5.76 4.81 2.89
CA ILE A 93 -5.35 4.27 1.59
C ILE A 93 -4.51 5.31 0.84
N ASP A 94 -3.63 4.85 -0.05
CA ASP A 94 -2.73 5.69 -0.86
C ASP A 94 -2.99 5.56 -2.37
N GLY A 95 -4.09 4.91 -2.75
CA GLY A 95 -4.52 4.70 -4.12
C GLY A 95 -5.51 3.55 -4.23
N ILE A 96 -5.72 3.08 -5.45
CA ILE A 96 -6.44 1.82 -5.74
C ILE A 96 -5.50 0.82 -6.41
N VAL A 97 -5.88 -0.44 -6.45
CA VAL A 97 -5.22 -1.46 -7.28
C VAL A 97 -6.15 -1.78 -8.45
N VAL A 98 -5.61 -1.74 -9.67
CA VAL A 98 -6.33 -2.08 -10.90
C VAL A 98 -5.81 -3.43 -11.37
N ASN A 99 -6.71 -4.40 -11.48
CA ASN A 99 -6.40 -5.77 -11.89
C ASN A 99 -7.14 -6.11 -13.18
N VAL A 100 -6.47 -6.82 -14.09
CA VAL A 100 -7.13 -7.54 -15.18
C VAL A 100 -8.03 -8.60 -14.55
N ASN A 101 -9.34 -8.52 -14.83
CA ASN A 101 -10.32 -9.37 -14.16
C ASN A 101 -10.25 -10.83 -14.63
N ASP A 102 -9.96 -11.08 -15.91
CA ASP A 102 -9.82 -12.44 -16.45
C ASP A 102 -8.52 -13.10 -15.95
N ASN A 103 -8.64 -14.20 -15.19
CA ASN A 103 -7.49 -14.88 -14.59
C ASN A 103 -6.60 -15.56 -15.64
N ALA A 104 -7.15 -16.09 -16.72
CA ALA A 104 -6.38 -16.72 -17.79
C ALA A 104 -5.54 -15.67 -18.53
N LEU A 105 -6.11 -14.50 -18.81
CA LEU A 105 -5.39 -13.37 -19.38
C LEU A 105 -4.32 -12.83 -18.42
N ARG A 106 -4.66 -12.65 -17.13
CA ARG A 106 -3.71 -12.22 -16.09
C ARG A 106 -2.51 -13.17 -15.99
N ALA A 107 -2.75 -14.49 -16.06
CA ALA A 107 -1.69 -15.50 -16.07
C ALA A 107 -0.81 -15.40 -17.33
N ARG A 108 -1.41 -15.22 -18.51
CA ARG A 108 -0.67 -15.05 -19.79
C ARG A 108 0.19 -13.80 -19.82
N LEU A 109 -0.24 -12.72 -19.17
CA LEU A 109 0.55 -11.49 -19.06
C LEU A 109 1.82 -11.70 -18.23
N GLY A 110 1.78 -12.60 -17.24
CA GLY A 110 2.94 -13.00 -16.44
C GLY A 110 3.50 -11.90 -15.53
N VAL A 111 4.76 -12.05 -15.15
CA VAL A 111 5.46 -11.20 -14.16
C VAL A 111 6.76 -10.67 -14.78
N VAL A 112 7.07 -9.39 -14.56
CA VAL A 112 8.38 -8.79 -14.91
C VAL A 112 9.11 -8.40 -13.64
N GLY A 113 10.29 -8.98 -13.44
CA GLY A 113 11.07 -8.78 -12.23
C GLY A 113 10.28 -9.21 -10.99
N LYS A 114 9.72 -8.24 -10.27
CA LYS A 114 8.91 -8.46 -9.05
C LYS A 114 7.45 -8.03 -9.19
N ALA A 115 7.03 -7.57 -10.37
CA ALA A 115 5.70 -6.98 -10.57
C ALA A 115 4.85 -7.78 -11.57
N PRO A 116 3.61 -8.15 -11.23
CA PRO A 116 2.67 -8.75 -12.19
C PRO A 116 2.31 -7.73 -13.28
N ARG A 117 2.23 -8.17 -14.54
CA ARG A 117 1.86 -7.29 -15.67
C ARG A 117 0.35 -6.98 -15.72
N GLY A 118 -0.47 -7.86 -15.19
CA GLY A 118 -1.93 -7.72 -15.16
C GLY A 118 -2.47 -6.90 -13.99
N SER A 119 -1.60 -6.25 -13.20
CA SER A 119 -2.01 -5.49 -12.02
C SER A 119 -1.14 -4.24 -11.84
N VAL A 120 -1.75 -3.13 -11.44
CA VAL A 120 -1.03 -1.88 -11.16
C VAL A 120 -1.62 -1.17 -9.95
N ALA A 121 -0.74 -0.65 -9.09
CA ALA A 121 -1.13 0.25 -8.02
C ALA A 121 -1.29 1.67 -8.59
N PHE A 122 -2.52 2.14 -8.70
CA PHE A 122 -2.84 3.46 -9.20
C PHE A 122 -2.96 4.45 -8.03
N LYS A 123 -1.81 5.05 -7.67
CA LYS A 123 -1.62 5.90 -6.49
C LYS A 123 -2.32 7.25 -6.60
N PHE A 124 -2.69 7.80 -5.45
CA PHE A 124 -3.10 9.20 -5.31
C PHE A 124 -1.87 10.11 -5.36
N PRO A 125 -2.05 11.42 -5.65
CA PRO A 125 -0.98 12.39 -5.52
C PRO A 125 -0.32 12.28 -4.14
N ALA A 126 1.00 12.22 -4.12
CA ALA A 126 1.76 12.15 -2.88
C ALA A 126 1.54 13.44 -2.07
N LYS A 127 1.63 13.32 -0.74
CA LYS A 127 1.73 14.52 0.11
C LYS A 127 3.11 15.14 -0.10
N GLU A 128 3.14 16.46 -0.21
CA GLU A 128 4.36 17.23 -0.45
C GLU A 128 4.60 18.19 0.73
N ALA A 129 5.87 18.49 0.98
CA ALA A 129 6.27 19.54 1.90
C ALA A 129 7.55 20.22 1.40
N THR A 130 7.70 21.49 1.74
CA THR A 130 8.89 22.28 1.43
C THR A 130 9.80 22.33 2.66
N THR A 131 11.10 22.14 2.47
CA THR A 131 12.10 22.28 3.53
C THR A 131 13.42 22.82 2.99
N ILE A 132 14.37 23.09 3.88
CA ILE A 132 15.69 23.63 3.56
C ILE A 132 16.67 22.48 3.33
N VAL A 133 17.45 22.54 2.25
CA VAL A 133 18.63 21.71 2.06
C VAL A 133 19.76 22.30 2.89
N GLU A 134 20.16 21.61 3.95
CA GLU A 134 21.22 22.05 4.87
C GLU A 134 22.60 21.65 4.37
N ASP A 135 22.73 20.50 3.72
CA ASP A 135 23.99 19.98 3.19
C ASP A 135 23.76 18.93 2.09
N ILE A 136 24.79 18.62 1.30
CA ILE A 136 24.79 17.51 0.34
C ILE A 136 26.03 16.64 0.61
N LYS A 137 25.81 15.39 1.01
CA LYS A 137 26.88 14.41 1.24
C LYS A 137 26.95 13.41 0.08
N ILE A 138 28.17 13.04 -0.30
CA ILE A 138 28.38 11.99 -1.32
C ILE A 138 28.57 10.64 -0.64
N GLN A 139 27.75 9.65 -1.01
CA GLN A 139 27.90 8.26 -0.60
C GLN A 139 28.56 7.45 -1.71
N VAL A 140 29.55 6.63 -1.36
CA VAL A 140 30.20 5.70 -2.29
C VAL A 140 29.48 4.35 -2.21
N GLY A 141 28.79 3.98 -3.28
CA GLY A 141 28.13 2.69 -3.41
C GLY A 141 29.13 1.54 -3.58
N ARG A 142 28.66 0.30 -3.40
CA ARG A 142 29.48 -0.92 -3.52
C ARG A 142 30.21 -1.07 -4.88
N THR A 143 29.68 -0.46 -5.93
CA THR A 143 30.28 -0.47 -7.29
C THR A 143 31.15 0.77 -7.56
N GLY A 144 31.43 1.61 -6.55
CA GLY A 144 32.13 2.88 -6.70
C GLY A 144 31.25 4.05 -7.16
N ALA A 145 29.95 3.83 -7.39
CA ALA A 145 29.02 4.88 -7.77
C ALA A 145 28.93 5.96 -6.68
N LEU A 146 29.05 7.23 -7.07
CA LEU A 146 28.93 8.39 -6.17
C LEU A 146 27.48 8.88 -6.16
N THR A 147 26.76 8.63 -5.07
CA THR A 147 25.35 9.04 -4.91
C THR A 147 25.25 10.27 -4.01
N PRO A 148 24.82 11.42 -4.54
CA PRO A 148 24.55 12.60 -3.72
C PRO A 148 23.28 12.40 -2.88
N VAL A 149 23.38 12.72 -1.59
CA VAL A 149 22.28 12.66 -0.63
C VAL A 149 22.14 14.02 0.03
N ALA A 150 21.01 14.68 -0.19
CA ALA A 150 20.63 15.90 0.48
C ALA A 150 20.32 15.61 1.96
N HIS A 151 20.93 16.37 2.85
CA HIS A 151 20.57 16.45 4.25
C HIS A 151 19.64 17.64 4.40
N LEU A 152 18.44 17.37 4.90
CA LEU A 152 17.34 18.32 4.95
C LEU A 152 17.06 18.72 6.39
N LYS A 153 16.70 19.98 6.60
CA LYS A 153 16.02 20.38 7.83
C LYS A 153 14.79 19.47 8.01
N PRO A 154 14.63 18.78 9.16
CA PRO A 154 13.56 17.79 9.33
C PRO A 154 12.17 18.35 9.01
N VAL A 155 11.41 17.62 8.18
CA VAL A 155 10.06 18.00 7.76
C VAL A 155 9.12 16.81 7.80
N GLU A 156 7.86 17.02 8.19
CA GLU A 156 6.83 15.98 8.21
C GLU A 156 6.18 15.80 6.84
N ILE A 157 6.18 14.57 6.31
CA ILE A 157 5.50 14.19 5.06
C ILE A 157 4.76 12.88 5.29
N GLY A 158 3.42 12.91 5.17
CA GLY A 158 2.61 11.68 5.28
C GLY A 158 2.72 10.98 6.64
N GLY A 159 2.95 11.72 7.72
CA GLY A 159 3.14 11.20 9.08
C GLY A 159 4.54 10.66 9.35
N THR A 160 5.50 10.87 8.46
CA THR A 160 6.90 10.50 8.69
C THR A 160 7.79 11.72 8.59
N THR A 161 8.71 11.87 9.55
CA THR A 161 9.75 12.89 9.48
C THR A 161 10.79 12.50 8.43
N VAL A 162 10.96 13.33 7.41
CA VAL A 162 11.98 13.20 6.38
C VAL A 162 13.11 14.19 6.66
N SER A 163 14.34 13.69 6.73
CA SER A 163 15.57 14.49 6.94
C SER A 163 16.65 14.21 5.90
N ARG A 164 16.39 13.30 4.95
CA ARG A 164 17.32 12.96 3.85
C ARG A 164 16.56 12.65 2.57
N ALA A 165 17.12 13.03 1.44
CA ALA A 165 16.62 12.68 0.11
C ALA A 165 17.79 12.40 -0.85
N THR A 166 17.66 11.42 -1.75
CA THR A 166 18.63 11.22 -2.84
C THR A 166 18.41 12.28 -3.92
N LEU A 167 19.48 12.69 -4.60
CA LEU A 167 19.47 13.62 -5.74
C LEU A 167 19.78 12.92 -7.05
#